data_AF-A0A1M7IDA3-F1
#
_entry.id   AF-A0A1M7IDA3-F1
#
_cell.length_a   1.000
_cell.length_b   1.000
_cell.length_c   1.000
_cell.angle_alpha   90.00
_cell.angle_beta   90.00
_cell.angle_gamma   90.00
#
_symmetry.space_group_name_H-M   'P 1'
#
loop_
_entity.id
_entity.type
_entity.pdbx_description
1 polymer ?
#
loop_
_entity_poly.entity_id
_entity_poly.type
_entity_poly.pdbx_seq_one_letter_code
_entity_poly.pdbx_strand_id
1 'polypeptide(L)'
;MLRFKEWTFSSNDSDIKHKVTDIRLYSDDNEKIEIEFKPVRIYSQTDSTMQWEDWNFYDSIYIYKTDYEKLILSSIRPLFPVTDPDPNGFGVQECFDLTSINFFGKDDWKKLIDNLAECIETSAEEEKEFYNAVIKYLTYFMEQSDWFCIEGNL
;
A
#
# COMPACT_ATOMS: atom_id res chain seq x y z
N MET A 1 9.06 20.23 -1.00
CA MET A 1 7.73 20.43 -0.39
C MET A 1 6.89 19.21 -0.73
N LEU A 2 6.35 18.53 0.29
CA LEU A 2 5.49 17.37 0.10
C LEU A 2 4.19 17.77 -0.61
N ARG A 3 3.75 16.94 -1.56
CA ARG A 3 2.57 17.20 -2.39
C ARG A 3 1.57 16.06 -2.26
N PHE A 4 0.30 16.44 -2.12
CA PHE A 4 -0.84 15.54 -2.10
C PHE A 4 -1.76 15.87 -3.28
N LYS A 5 -2.22 14.85 -3.99
CA LYS A 5 -3.27 15.00 -5.00
C LYS A 5 -4.29 13.90 -4.81
N GLU A 6 -5.54 14.29 -4.59
CA GLU A 6 -6.64 13.36 -4.36
C GLU A 6 -7.53 13.29 -5.59
N TRP A 7 -8.00 12.09 -5.92
CA TRP A 7 -8.98 11.88 -6.96
C TRP A 7 -9.83 10.66 -6.63
N THR A 8 -11.02 10.56 -7.25
CA THR A 8 -11.95 9.46 -7.01
C THR A 8 -12.31 8.81 -8.34
N PHE A 9 -12.53 7.51 -8.31
CA PHE A 9 -13.14 6.80 -9.42
C PHE A 9 -14.21 5.83 -8.90
N SER A 10 -15.17 5.51 -9.76
CA SER A 10 -16.24 4.54 -9.51
C SER A 10 -16.27 3.56 -10.67
N SER A 11 -16.52 2.27 -10.42
CA SER A 11 -16.90 1.38 -11.52
C SER A 11 -18.30 1.72 -12.00
N ASN A 12 -18.63 1.32 -13.22
CA ASN A 12 -19.96 1.56 -13.79
C ASN A 12 -21.08 0.80 -13.06
N ASP A 13 -20.74 -0.13 -12.16
CA ASP A 13 -21.68 -1.05 -11.50
C ASP A 13 -21.76 -0.90 -9.97
N SER A 14 -21.03 0.05 -9.35
CA SER A 14 -21.13 0.30 -7.90
C SER A 14 -21.25 1.78 -7.53
N ASP A 15 -22.07 2.08 -6.52
CA ASP A 15 -22.14 3.40 -5.87
C ASP A 15 -20.91 3.67 -4.95
N ILE A 16 -19.96 2.73 -4.89
CA ILE A 16 -18.76 2.84 -4.06
C ILE A 16 -17.77 3.75 -4.79
N LYS A 17 -17.45 4.89 -4.15
CA LYS A 17 -16.41 5.79 -4.62
C LYS A 17 -15.10 5.44 -3.92
N HIS A 18 -14.15 4.95 -4.70
CA HIS A 18 -12.79 4.70 -4.24
C HIS A 18 -11.98 5.98 -4.39
N LYS A 19 -11.37 6.45 -3.30
CA LYS A 19 -10.46 7.61 -3.35
C LYS A 19 -9.02 7.13 -3.42
N VAL A 20 -8.26 7.76 -4.31
CA VAL A 20 -6.81 7.59 -4.42
C VAL A 20 -6.13 8.89 -4.01
N THR A 21 -5.09 8.77 -3.20
CA THR A 21 -4.24 9.91 -2.83
C THR A 21 -2.81 9.69 -3.31
N ASP A 22 -2.37 10.52 -4.25
CA ASP A 22 -0.98 10.59 -4.69
C ASP A 22 -0.15 11.27 -3.58
N ILE A 23 0.92 10.63 -3.13
CA ILE A 23 1.88 11.22 -2.18
C ILE A 23 3.21 11.37 -2.92
N ARG A 24 3.68 12.61 -3.09
CA ARG A 24 4.90 12.92 -3.84
C ARG A 24 5.81 13.88 -3.09
N LEU A 25 7.06 13.51 -2.88
CA LEU A 25 8.08 14.39 -2.32
C LEU A 25 9.13 14.76 -3.39
N TYR A 26 9.75 13.75 -3.97
CA TYR A 26 10.82 13.87 -4.95
C TYR A 26 10.39 13.54 -6.37
N SER A 27 9.32 12.78 -6.55
CA SER A 27 8.90 12.36 -7.89
C SER A 27 8.32 13.52 -8.69
N ASP A 28 8.67 13.59 -9.97
CA ASP A 28 8.14 14.61 -10.90
C ASP A 28 6.70 14.32 -11.34
N ASP A 29 6.04 15.32 -11.94
CA ASP A 29 4.62 15.20 -12.30
C ASP A 29 4.29 14.21 -13.41
N ASN A 30 5.29 13.88 -14.22
CA ASN A 30 5.18 12.96 -15.36
C ASN A 30 5.73 11.57 -15.04
N GLU A 31 6.13 11.30 -13.79
CA GLU A 31 6.57 9.96 -13.40
C GLU A 31 5.40 8.97 -13.38
N LYS A 32 5.72 7.71 -13.64
CA LYS A 32 4.78 6.60 -13.47
C LYS A 32 4.58 6.28 -12.00
N ILE A 33 3.42 5.70 -11.70
CA ILE A 33 3.14 5.13 -10.39
C ILE A 33 3.96 3.84 -10.29
N GLU A 34 4.69 3.68 -9.20
CA GLU A 34 5.53 2.49 -9.02
C GLU A 34 4.87 1.49 -8.10
N ILE A 35 4.16 1.96 -7.08
CA ILE A 35 3.34 1.10 -6.22
C ILE A 35 2.02 1.78 -5.81
N GLU A 36 0.98 0.97 -5.65
CA GLU A 36 -0.25 1.27 -4.94
C GLU A 36 -0.29 0.46 -3.63
N PHE A 37 -0.61 1.15 -2.55
CA PHE A 37 -0.89 0.57 -1.25
C PHE A 37 -2.40 0.43 -1.08
N LYS A 38 -2.90 -0.80 -0.91
CA LYS A 38 -4.33 -1.12 -1.05
C LYS A 38 -4.85 -2.06 0.05
N PRO A 39 -5.63 -1.54 1.01
CA PRO A 39 -6.38 -2.31 1.98
C PRO A 39 -7.50 -3.09 1.29
N VAL A 40 -7.75 -4.29 1.78
CA VAL A 40 -8.72 -5.20 1.17
C VAL A 40 -9.86 -5.47 2.13
N ARG A 41 -11.11 -5.44 1.67
CA ARG A 41 -12.25 -5.86 2.53
C ARG A 41 -12.44 -7.37 2.45
N ILE A 42 -12.47 -8.04 3.60
CA ILE A 42 -12.74 -9.48 3.70
C ILE A 42 -14.10 -9.69 4.36
N TYR A 43 -15.08 -10.18 3.59
CA TYR A 43 -16.43 -10.43 4.11
C TYR A 43 -16.61 -11.79 4.76
N SER A 44 -15.89 -12.81 4.29
CA SER A 44 -15.91 -14.15 4.87
C SER A 44 -14.78 -14.98 4.27
N GLN A 45 -14.02 -15.70 5.10
CA GLN A 45 -13.03 -16.69 4.64
C GLN A 45 -13.68 -17.93 3.98
N THR A 46 -15.02 -18.00 3.91
CA THR A 46 -15.77 -19.15 3.40
C THR A 46 -16.18 -19.06 1.93
N ASP A 47 -16.19 -17.85 1.34
CA ASP A 47 -16.46 -17.68 -0.10
C ASP A 47 -15.14 -17.49 -0.83
N SER A 48 -14.82 -18.43 -1.71
CA SER A 48 -13.48 -18.67 -2.26
C SER A 48 -13.00 -17.65 -3.31
N THR A 49 -13.72 -16.54 -3.52
CA THR A 49 -13.35 -15.56 -4.56
C THR A 49 -13.71 -14.15 -4.15
N MET A 50 -12.68 -13.32 -3.89
CA MET A 50 -12.84 -11.89 -3.72
C MET A 50 -13.44 -11.23 -4.97
N GLN A 51 -14.41 -10.34 -4.78
CA GLN A 51 -15.03 -9.58 -5.87
C GLN A 51 -14.35 -8.23 -6.08
N TRP A 52 -14.58 -7.60 -7.24
CA TRP A 52 -13.98 -6.29 -7.58
C TRP A 52 -14.24 -5.23 -6.49
N GLU A 53 -15.41 -5.25 -5.88
CA GLU A 53 -15.82 -4.35 -4.81
C GLU A 53 -15.01 -4.57 -3.53
N ASP A 54 -14.53 -5.78 -3.27
CA ASP A 54 -13.73 -6.10 -2.09
C ASP A 54 -12.29 -5.55 -2.20
N TRP A 55 -11.78 -5.51 -3.43
CA TRP A 55 -10.50 -4.88 -3.76
C TRP A 55 -10.56 -3.35 -3.70
N ASN A 56 -11.68 -2.74 -4.09
CA ASN A 56 -11.80 -1.29 -4.25
C ASN A 56 -12.77 -0.67 -3.22
N PHE A 57 -12.89 -1.29 -2.05
CA PHE A 57 -13.77 -0.80 -0.99
C PHE A 57 -13.17 0.35 -0.19
N TYR A 58 -11.86 0.29 0.06
CA TYR A 58 -11.12 1.25 0.88
C TYR A 58 -10.22 2.12 0.02
N ASP A 59 -10.01 3.36 0.43
CA ASP A 59 -9.12 4.30 -0.26
C ASP A 59 -7.69 3.75 -0.38
N SER A 60 -6.98 4.14 -1.45
CA SER A 60 -5.57 3.79 -1.70
C SER A 60 -4.63 4.99 -1.75
N ILE A 61 -3.33 4.74 -1.58
CA ILE A 61 -2.28 5.74 -1.82
C ILE A 61 -1.33 5.29 -2.92
N TYR A 62 -0.93 6.24 -3.76
CA TYR A 62 -0.01 6.02 -4.88
C TYR A 62 1.35 6.62 -4.57
N ILE A 63 2.39 5.80 -4.74
CA ILE A 63 3.78 6.22 -4.64
C ILE A 63 4.45 6.09 -6.01
N TYR A 64 5.11 7.16 -6.40
CA TYR A 64 5.77 7.31 -7.70
C TYR A 64 7.19 6.80 -7.64
N LYS A 65 7.76 6.49 -8.82
CA LYS A 65 9.04 5.77 -8.94
C LYS A 65 10.17 6.35 -8.08
N THR A 66 10.45 7.65 -8.18
CA THR A 66 11.56 8.26 -7.43
C THR A 66 11.33 8.18 -5.91
N ASP A 67 10.11 8.43 -5.43
CA ASP A 67 9.77 8.33 -4.02
C ASP A 67 9.78 6.87 -3.54
N TYR A 68 9.33 5.92 -4.35
CA TYR A 68 9.41 4.50 -4.06
C TYR A 68 10.86 4.05 -3.87
N GLU A 69 11.73 4.34 -4.84
CA GLU A 69 13.12 3.90 -4.84
C GLU A 69 13.90 4.51 -3.67
N LYS A 70 13.61 5.77 -3.32
CA LYS A 70 14.33 6.50 -2.26
C LYS A 70 13.79 6.26 -0.86
N LEU A 71 12.48 6.18 -0.69
CA LEU A 71 11.83 6.28 0.62
C LEU A 71 11.13 5.00 1.03
N ILE A 72 10.56 4.23 0.10
CA ILE A 72 9.72 3.08 0.48
C ILE A 72 10.44 1.74 0.39
N LEU A 73 11.30 1.58 -0.62
CA LEU A 73 11.88 0.29 -0.98
C LEU A 73 12.67 -0.38 0.15
N SER A 74 13.41 0.41 0.94
CA SER A 74 14.18 -0.07 2.09
C SER A 74 13.31 -0.62 3.22
N SER A 75 12.07 -0.14 3.36
CA SER A 75 11.14 -0.59 4.40
C SER A 75 10.34 -1.83 3.98
N ILE A 76 10.15 -2.06 2.67
CA ILE A 76 9.41 -3.23 2.15
C ILE A 76 10.29 -4.47 2.04
N ARG A 77 11.48 -4.36 1.42
CA ARG A 77 12.33 -5.53 1.13
C ARG A 77 12.61 -6.44 2.33
N PRO A 78 12.92 -5.90 3.53
CA PRO A 78 13.23 -6.73 4.71
C PRO A 78 12.04 -7.52 5.26
N LEU A 79 10.81 -7.24 4.81
CA LEU A 79 9.61 -7.96 5.27
C LEU A 79 9.58 -9.39 4.76
N PHE A 80 10.21 -9.64 3.61
CA PHE A 80 10.17 -10.93 2.94
C PHE A 80 11.13 -11.94 3.59
N PRO A 81 10.75 -13.23 3.67
CA PRO A 81 9.52 -13.82 3.12
C PRO A 81 8.24 -13.48 3.91
N VAL A 82 7.13 -13.29 3.20
CA VAL A 82 5.79 -13.07 3.79
C VAL A 82 4.83 -14.18 3.38
N THR A 83 3.84 -14.50 4.21
CA THR A 83 2.82 -15.51 3.88
C THR A 83 1.57 -14.79 3.38
N ASP A 84 1.08 -15.18 2.20
CA ASP A 84 -0.22 -14.74 1.70
C ASP A 84 -1.30 -15.09 2.74
N PRO A 85 -2.04 -14.09 3.26
CA PRO A 85 -3.07 -14.32 4.25
C PRO A 85 -4.31 -15.03 3.68
N ASP A 86 -4.46 -15.15 2.36
CA ASP A 86 -5.49 -15.99 1.74
C ASP A 86 -5.11 -17.48 1.85
N PRO A 87 -5.91 -18.32 2.54
CA PRO A 87 -5.65 -19.75 2.62
C PRO A 87 -5.68 -20.47 1.26
N ASN A 88 -6.29 -19.86 0.23
CA ASN A 88 -6.30 -20.35 -1.15
C ASN A 88 -5.34 -19.56 -2.07
N GLY A 89 -4.56 -18.64 -1.50
CA GLY A 89 -3.70 -17.73 -2.23
C GLY A 89 -2.36 -18.34 -2.67
N PHE A 90 -1.37 -17.48 -2.88
CA PHE A 90 -0.08 -17.82 -3.45
C PHE A 90 0.89 -18.52 -2.46
N GLY A 91 0.49 -18.66 -1.19
CA GLY A 91 1.33 -19.25 -0.15
C GLY A 91 2.46 -18.31 0.29
N VAL A 92 3.69 -18.82 0.40
CA VAL A 92 4.84 -18.00 0.81
C VAL A 92 5.38 -17.21 -0.38
N GLN A 93 5.48 -15.89 -0.20
CA GLN A 93 6.10 -14.96 -1.13
C GLN A 93 7.55 -14.73 -0.67
N GLU A 94 8.51 -15.24 -1.43
CA GLU A 94 9.94 -15.25 -1.04
C GLU A 94 10.63 -13.88 -1.18
N CYS A 95 10.14 -13.04 -2.09
CA CYS A 95 10.69 -11.71 -2.33
C CYS A 95 9.62 -10.77 -2.88
N PHE A 96 9.86 -9.46 -2.72
CA PHE A 96 8.99 -8.44 -3.29
C PHE A 96 9.04 -8.47 -4.83
N ASP A 97 7.89 -8.61 -5.47
CA ASP A 97 7.76 -8.61 -6.92
C ASP A 97 6.92 -7.42 -7.39
N LEU A 98 7.55 -6.46 -8.06
CA LEU A 98 6.88 -5.29 -8.63
C LEU A 98 5.90 -5.62 -9.76
N THR A 99 5.96 -6.83 -10.33
CA THR A 99 5.11 -7.25 -11.44
C THR A 99 3.90 -8.10 -11.02
N SER A 100 3.75 -8.32 -9.71
CA SER A 100 2.68 -9.11 -9.10
C SER A 100 2.03 -8.33 -7.96
N ILE A 101 0.83 -8.76 -7.56
CA ILE A 101 0.20 -8.30 -6.31
C ILE A 101 0.92 -9.01 -5.16
N ASN A 102 1.45 -8.22 -4.22
CA ASN A 102 2.09 -8.75 -3.02
C ASN A 102 1.11 -8.65 -1.86
N PHE A 103 0.67 -9.78 -1.28
CA PHE A 103 -0.27 -9.77 -0.16
C PHE A 103 0.44 -9.79 1.19
N PHE A 104 -0.10 -9.01 2.12
CA PHE A 104 0.41 -8.83 3.48
C PHE A 104 -0.71 -9.10 4.47
N GLY A 105 -0.42 -9.94 5.46
CA GLY A 105 -1.25 -10.05 6.65
C GLY A 105 -1.00 -8.90 7.62
N LYS A 106 -1.85 -8.80 8.64
CA LYS A 106 -1.78 -7.76 9.67
C LYS A 106 -0.41 -7.62 10.35
N ASP A 107 0.28 -8.72 10.62
CA ASP A 107 1.60 -8.69 11.25
C ASP A 107 2.68 -8.12 10.32
N ASP A 108 2.61 -8.41 9.03
CA ASP A 108 3.58 -7.87 8.06
C ASP A 108 3.30 -6.39 7.77
N TRP A 109 2.02 -5.99 7.79
CA TRP A 109 1.62 -4.59 7.78
C TRP A 109 2.20 -3.82 8.97
N LYS A 110 2.08 -4.37 10.19
CA LYS A 110 2.68 -3.76 11.38
C LYS A 110 4.19 -3.59 11.24
N LYS A 111 4.90 -4.61 10.77
CA LYS A 111 6.35 -4.52 10.53
C LYS A 111 6.69 -3.44 9.49
N LEU A 112 5.88 -3.27 8.45
CA LEU A 112 6.07 -2.19 7.47
C LEU A 112 5.97 -0.81 8.15
N ILE A 113 4.98 -0.62 9.02
CA ILE A 113 4.82 0.62 9.79
C ILE A 113 6.04 0.87 10.67
N ASP A 114 6.51 -0.17 11.38
CA ASP A 114 7.69 -0.09 12.25
C ASP A 114 8.94 0.28 11.44
N ASN A 115 9.18 -0.39 10.28
CA ASN A 115 10.31 -0.09 9.39
C ASN A 115 10.25 1.35 8.83
N LEU A 116 9.07 1.87 8.53
CA LEU A 116 8.91 3.26 8.08
C LEU A 116 9.16 4.25 9.23
N ALA A 117 8.74 3.90 10.45
CA ALA A 117 8.97 4.73 11.63
C ALA A 117 10.47 4.83 11.98
N GLU A 118 11.24 3.75 11.84
CA GLU A 118 12.70 3.78 12.00
C GLU A 118 13.38 4.74 11.01
N CYS A 119 12.84 4.85 9.79
CA CYS A 119 13.39 5.78 8.79
C CYS A 119 13.25 7.26 9.24
N ILE A 120 12.24 7.61 10.04
CA ILE A 120 12.00 8.99 10.50
C ILE A 120 13.16 9.55 11.33
N GLU A 121 13.80 8.72 12.15
CA GLU A 121 14.81 9.17 13.13
C GLU A 121 16.01 9.87 12.50
N THR A 122 16.38 9.45 11.28
CA THR A 122 17.58 9.91 10.58
C THR A 122 17.29 10.78 9.35
N SER A 123 16.01 11.02 9.06
CA SER A 123 15.54 11.67 7.83
C SER A 123 15.56 13.20 7.90
N ALA A 124 15.58 13.84 6.73
CA ALA A 124 15.30 15.27 6.62
C ALA A 124 13.84 15.58 6.97
N GLU A 125 13.51 16.83 7.29
CA GLU A 125 12.17 17.19 7.76
C GLU A 125 11.08 16.87 6.73
N GLU A 126 11.33 17.15 5.46
CA GLU A 126 10.38 16.86 4.38
C GLU A 126 10.15 15.35 4.16
N GLU A 127 11.18 14.54 4.40
CA GLU A 127 11.08 13.08 4.35
C GLU A 127 10.30 12.55 5.54
N LYS A 128 10.47 13.12 6.74
CA LYS A 128 9.64 12.78 7.89
C LYS A 128 8.17 13.08 7.64
N GLU A 129 7.85 14.21 6.99
CA GLU A 129 6.46 14.51 6.61
C GLU A 129 5.91 13.43 5.68
N PHE A 130 6.70 12.98 4.70
CA PHE A 130 6.33 11.89 3.79
C PHE A 130 6.07 10.58 4.55
N TYR A 131 7.01 10.13 5.39
CA TYR A 131 6.87 8.92 6.17
C TYR A 131 5.66 8.97 7.10
N ASN A 132 5.44 10.09 7.80
CA ASN A 132 4.29 10.28 8.67
C ASN A 132 2.97 10.19 7.90
N ALA A 133 2.90 10.71 6.67
CA ALA A 133 1.71 10.61 5.84
C ALA A 133 1.40 9.15 5.46
N VAL A 134 2.42 8.39 5.04
CA VAL A 134 2.28 6.97 4.70
C VAL A 134 1.91 6.15 5.94
N ILE A 135 2.62 6.32 7.07
CA ILE A 135 2.33 5.62 8.33
C ILE A 135 0.92 5.91 8.82
N LYS A 136 0.47 7.17 8.76
CA LYS A 136 -0.89 7.54 9.15
C LYS A 136 -1.93 6.80 8.31
N TYR A 137 -1.72 6.73 7.00
CA TYR A 137 -2.58 5.97 6.10
C TYR A 137 -2.62 4.47 6.46
N LEU A 138 -1.43 3.85 6.57
CA LEU A 138 -1.28 2.44 6.90
C LEU A 138 -1.94 2.10 8.25
N THR A 139 -1.70 2.92 9.27
CA THR A 139 -2.25 2.73 10.62
C THR A 139 -3.77 2.81 10.62
N TYR A 140 -4.35 3.80 9.91
CA TYR A 140 -5.80 3.98 9.82
C TYR A 140 -6.49 2.76 9.22
N PHE A 141 -5.95 2.19 8.13
CA PHE A 141 -6.58 1.06 7.46
C PHE A 141 -6.26 -0.30 8.09
N MET A 142 -5.17 -0.44 8.85
CA MET A 142 -4.90 -1.64 9.65
C MET A 142 -5.94 -1.87 10.76
N GLU A 143 -6.67 -0.82 11.18
CA GLU A 143 -7.81 -0.95 12.10
C GLU A 143 -9.08 -1.45 11.40
N GLN A 144 -9.17 -1.31 10.08
CA GLN A 144 -10.36 -1.58 9.29
C GLN A 144 -10.26 -2.88 8.47
N SER A 145 -9.03 -3.32 8.18
CA SER A 145 -8.74 -4.50 7.38
C SER A 145 -7.60 -5.31 7.99
N ASP A 146 -7.69 -6.63 7.84
CA ASP A 146 -6.62 -7.56 8.20
C ASP A 146 -5.70 -7.91 7.02
N TRP A 147 -6.10 -7.55 5.78
CA TRP A 147 -5.38 -7.87 4.55
C TRP A 147 -5.02 -6.58 3.80
N PHE A 148 -3.81 -6.55 3.28
CA PHE A 148 -3.30 -5.43 2.53
C PHE A 148 -2.48 -5.94 1.36
N CYS A 149 -2.52 -5.23 0.24
CA CYS A 149 -1.67 -5.55 -0.87
C CYS A 149 -0.87 -4.34 -1.37
N ILE A 150 0.28 -4.68 -1.94
CA ILE A 150 1.13 -3.75 -2.66
C ILE A 150 1.13 -4.20 -4.12
N GLU A 151 0.51 -3.39 -4.98
CA GLU A 151 0.48 -3.61 -6.42
C GLU A 151 1.52 -2.72 -7.08
N GLY A 152 2.43 -3.31 -7.85
CA GLY A 152 3.52 -2.58 -8.48
C GLY A 152 3.31 -2.26 -9.96
N ASN A 153 4.09 -1.31 -10.47
CA ASN A 153 4.26 -0.97 -11.89
C ASN A 153 2.95 -0.64 -12.64
N LEU A 154 2.20 0.31 -12.08
CA LEU A 154 0.91 0.83 -12.59
C LEU A 154 1.05 1.91 -13.68
#